data_AF-A0A199VZ52-F1
#
_entry.id   AF-A0A199VZ52-F1
#
_cell.length_a   1.000
_cell.length_b   1.000
_cell.length_c   1.000
_cell.angle_alpha   90.00
_cell.angle_beta   90.00
_cell.angle_gamma   90.00
#
_symmetry.space_group_name_H-M   'P 1'
#
loop_
_entity.id
_entity.type
_entity.pdbx_description
1 polymer ?
#
loop_
_entity_poly.entity_id
_entity_poly.type
_entity_poly.pdbx_seq_one_letter_code
_entity_poly.pdbx_strand_id
1 'polypeptide(L)'
;MRSRWWVPLIWGLAFGCMVLGSGASDPEEAERAFPIVEPDPDHTKLHLAREGLEAIRRIKNPIAAVAVIGPYRSGKSFLLNQLLSLSCDKGFGVGHMRDTKTKGIWVWGTPVEMVLDGTKVSVVYLDTEGFESVGKSNVYDDRIFALATVLSSVLIYNLPETGQDNAFEPAKLLWLIQRDFLQGKSVQEMVNEAFRGDKYIDQILEALNKGEIPSTGSLVEIFNKVILERCLKVYNERMGSLGLPVPENKLQLVHDESKIEVRKLFDEQHFGRHHAAQSILKLEEEIQK
;
A
#
# COMPACT_ATOMS: atom_id res chain seq x y z
N MET A 1 26.72 73.43 -23.67
CA MET A 1 26.62 73.41 -22.19
C MET A 1 25.19 73.05 -21.78
N ARG A 2 25.04 71.90 -21.09
CA ARG A 2 23.99 71.49 -20.12
C ARG A 2 22.62 72.19 -20.15
N SER A 3 21.53 71.46 -20.43
CA SER A 3 20.58 70.86 -19.43
C SER A 3 19.16 71.37 -19.74
N ARG A 4 18.01 70.78 -19.36
CA ARG A 4 17.62 69.63 -18.53
C ARG A 4 16.16 69.29 -18.91
N TRP A 5 15.79 68.02 -18.81
CA TRP A 5 14.47 67.45 -19.05
C TRP A 5 13.42 67.92 -18.03
N TRP A 6 12.16 68.07 -18.46
CA TRP A 6 10.96 67.95 -17.62
C TRP A 6 9.80 67.36 -18.45
N VAL A 7 9.29 66.21 -18.01
CA VAL A 7 8.02 65.59 -18.44
C VAL A 7 7.06 65.70 -17.25
N PRO A 8 5.80 66.13 -17.40
CA PRO A 8 4.87 66.16 -16.29
C PRO A 8 4.17 64.81 -16.07
N LEU A 9 4.13 64.40 -14.81
CA LEU A 9 3.41 63.26 -14.24
C LEU A 9 1.89 63.49 -14.29
N ILE A 10 1.14 62.54 -14.85
CA ILE A 10 -0.31 62.44 -14.73
C ILE A 10 -0.61 61.43 -13.61
N TRP A 11 -1.22 61.91 -12.54
CA TRP A 11 -1.86 61.09 -11.50
C TRP A 11 -3.37 61.01 -11.81
N GLY A 12 -3.93 59.79 -11.81
CA GLY A 12 -5.36 59.60 -12.00
C GLY A 12 -5.84 58.17 -11.74
N LEU A 13 -6.35 57.96 -10.51
CA LEU A 13 -7.41 57.01 -10.13
C LEU A 13 -7.10 55.50 -10.18
N ALA A 14 -6.56 54.98 -9.06
CA ALA A 14 -6.72 53.59 -8.68
C ALA A 14 -8.15 53.37 -8.15
N PHE A 15 -8.99 52.74 -8.97
CA PHE A 15 -10.30 52.22 -8.56
C PHE A 15 -10.06 50.93 -7.76
N GLY A 16 -10.40 50.94 -6.48
CA GLY A 16 -10.32 49.76 -5.62
C GLY A 16 -11.35 48.71 -6.03
N CYS A 17 -10.90 47.63 -6.67
CA CYS A 17 -11.63 46.37 -6.72
C CYS A 17 -11.28 45.56 -5.48
N MET A 18 -12.12 45.66 -4.45
CA MET A 18 -12.12 44.77 -3.30
C MET A 18 -12.65 43.41 -3.78
N VAL A 19 -11.74 42.51 -4.20
CA VAL A 19 -12.09 41.12 -4.49
C VAL A 19 -12.36 40.44 -3.15
N LEU A 20 -13.64 40.23 -2.86
CA LEU A 20 -14.08 39.26 -1.87
C LEU A 20 -13.68 37.88 -2.37
N GLY A 21 -12.56 37.36 -1.88
CA GLY A 21 -12.11 36.00 -2.13
C GLY A 21 -13.09 35.01 -1.51
N SER A 22 -14.02 34.52 -2.33
CA SER A 22 -14.70 33.26 -2.07
C SER A 22 -13.65 32.16 -2.16
N GLY A 23 -13.37 31.48 -1.04
CA GLY A 23 -12.45 30.35 -0.96
C GLY A 23 -12.92 29.19 -1.83
N ALA A 24 -12.50 29.20 -3.09
CA ALA A 24 -12.32 28.00 -3.89
C ALA A 24 -10.86 27.59 -3.70
N SER A 25 -10.62 26.43 -3.10
CA SER A 25 -9.27 25.85 -3.01
C SER A 25 -8.68 25.74 -4.42
N ASP A 26 -7.47 26.26 -4.59
CA ASP A 26 -6.77 26.29 -5.87
C ASP A 26 -6.54 24.84 -6.36
N PRO A 27 -6.94 24.44 -7.59
CA PRO A 27 -6.73 23.08 -8.08
C PRO A 27 -5.25 22.66 -8.09
N GLU A 28 -4.30 23.59 -8.20
CA GLU A 28 -2.86 23.30 -8.04
C GLU A 28 -2.48 22.88 -6.60
N GLU A 29 -3.24 23.30 -5.58
CA GLU A 29 -2.94 22.99 -4.18
C GLU A 29 -3.25 21.53 -3.84
N ALA A 30 -4.12 20.86 -4.62
CA ALA A 30 -4.54 19.47 -4.45
C ALA A 30 -3.68 18.46 -5.22
N GLU A 31 -2.84 18.91 -6.16
CA GLU A 31 -1.98 18.05 -6.98
C GLU A 31 -0.64 17.75 -6.28
N ARG A 32 -0.74 17.24 -5.04
CA ARG A 32 0.42 16.81 -4.25
C ARG A 32 0.08 15.67 -3.31
N ALA A 33 1.12 15.12 -2.69
CA ALA A 33 0.97 14.17 -1.61
C ALA A 33 0.67 14.88 -0.28
N PHE A 34 -0.21 14.28 0.52
CA PHE A 34 -0.58 14.74 1.86
C PHE A 34 -0.35 13.63 2.88
N PRO A 35 0.21 13.92 4.07
CA PRO A 35 0.36 12.92 5.11
C PRO A 35 -1.00 12.58 5.72
N ILE A 36 -1.30 11.29 5.86
CA ILE A 36 -2.42 10.79 6.67
C ILE A 36 -1.92 10.43 8.06
N VAL A 37 -0.74 9.79 8.13
CA VAL A 37 -0.07 9.52 9.40
C VAL A 37 1.41 9.78 9.29
N GLU A 38 2.01 10.20 10.39
CA GLU A 38 3.42 10.50 10.51
C GLU A 38 4.01 9.81 11.74
N PRO A 39 5.31 9.45 11.71
CA PRO A 39 6.00 8.96 12.89
C PRO A 39 6.13 10.04 13.96
N ASP A 40 6.20 9.61 15.22
CA ASP A 40 6.77 10.43 16.30
C ASP A 40 8.28 10.65 16.10
N PRO A 41 8.91 11.61 16.81
CA PRO A 41 10.34 11.90 16.67
C PRO A 41 11.25 10.69 16.92
N ASP A 42 10.82 9.77 17.79
CA ASP A 42 11.56 8.56 18.15
C ASP A 42 11.28 7.38 17.21
N HIS A 43 10.39 7.55 16.22
CA HIS A 43 10.02 6.54 15.23
C HIS A 43 9.47 5.23 15.83
N THR A 44 8.74 5.38 16.94
CA THR A 44 8.11 4.29 17.70
C THR A 44 6.61 4.28 17.57
N LYS A 45 5.97 5.42 17.28
CA LYS A 45 4.51 5.61 17.24
C LYS A 45 4.08 6.33 15.98
N LEU A 46 2.79 6.18 15.67
CA LEU A 46 2.14 6.89 14.57
C LEU A 46 1.15 7.90 15.14
N HIS A 47 1.12 9.07 14.52
CA HIS A 47 0.17 10.13 14.81
C HIS A 47 -0.58 10.52 13.55
N LEU A 48 -1.84 10.91 13.73
CA LEU A 48 -2.70 11.34 12.64
C LEU A 48 -2.28 12.73 12.14
N ALA A 49 -2.04 12.84 10.85
CA ALA A 49 -1.87 14.11 10.16
C ALA A 49 -3.20 14.53 9.54
N ARG A 50 -3.73 15.67 9.99
CA ARG A 50 -5.08 16.14 9.59
C ARG A 50 -5.15 16.55 8.12
N GLU A 51 -4.03 16.95 7.55
CA GLU A 51 -3.94 17.49 6.20
C GLU A 51 -4.43 16.48 5.13
N GLY A 52 -3.98 15.23 5.21
CA GLY A 52 -4.41 14.17 4.29
C GLY A 52 -5.88 13.79 4.47
N LEU A 53 -6.39 13.81 5.70
CA LEU A 53 -7.82 13.59 5.94
C LEU A 53 -8.69 14.69 5.35
N GLU A 54 -8.25 15.95 5.47
CA GLU A 54 -8.96 17.08 4.87
C GLU A 54 -8.97 17.00 3.35
N ALA A 55 -7.88 16.55 2.72
CA ALA A 55 -7.84 16.28 1.28
C ALA A 55 -8.87 15.21 0.89
N ILE A 56 -8.91 14.08 1.62
CA ILE A 56 -9.83 12.97 1.34
C ILE A 56 -11.30 13.37 1.60
N ARG A 57 -11.58 14.20 2.61
CA ARG A 57 -12.94 14.69 2.94
C ARG A 57 -13.60 15.51 1.85
N ARG A 58 -12.81 16.10 0.95
CA ARG A 58 -13.32 16.83 -0.22
C ARG A 58 -13.98 15.87 -1.23
N ILE A 59 -13.59 14.60 -1.23
CA ILE A 59 -14.10 13.57 -2.14
C ILE A 59 -15.53 13.18 -1.73
N LYS A 60 -16.48 13.36 -2.66
CA LYS A 60 -17.91 13.07 -2.42
C LYS A 60 -18.33 11.68 -2.85
N ASN A 61 -17.65 11.12 -3.86
CA ASN A 61 -17.94 9.78 -4.36
C ASN A 61 -17.45 8.71 -3.35
N PRO A 62 -17.90 7.46 -3.48
CA PRO A 62 -17.28 6.33 -2.81
C PRO A 62 -15.78 6.27 -3.10
N ILE A 63 -14.97 5.98 -2.07
CA ILE A 63 -13.50 5.95 -2.16
C ILE A 63 -13.01 4.51 -2.25
N ALA A 64 -12.21 4.20 -3.28
CA ALA A 64 -11.42 2.97 -3.34
C ALA A 64 -9.95 3.34 -3.15
N ALA A 65 -9.26 2.68 -2.22
CA ALA A 65 -7.87 3.02 -1.91
C ALA A 65 -6.91 1.93 -2.43
N VAL A 66 -5.89 2.36 -3.16
CA VAL A 66 -4.79 1.50 -3.62
C VAL A 66 -3.56 1.85 -2.80
N ALA A 67 -3.12 0.96 -1.93
CA ALA A 67 -1.93 1.16 -1.11
C ALA A 67 -0.76 0.33 -1.63
N VAL A 68 0.46 0.89 -1.64
CA VAL A 68 1.67 0.13 -1.96
C VAL A 68 2.54 0.04 -0.72
N ILE A 69 2.79 -1.19 -0.27
CA ILE A 69 3.70 -1.51 0.85
C ILE A 69 4.92 -2.28 0.35
N GLY A 70 5.94 -2.37 1.18
CA GLY A 70 7.12 -3.19 0.90
C GLY A 70 8.42 -2.57 1.38
N PRO A 71 9.56 -3.24 1.13
CA PRO A 71 10.84 -2.86 1.72
C PRO A 71 11.27 -1.45 1.35
N TYR A 72 12.17 -0.90 2.15
CA TYR A 72 12.82 0.35 1.81
C TYR A 72 13.52 0.28 0.45
N ARG A 73 13.33 1.33 -0.37
CA ARG A 73 13.88 1.48 -1.73
C ARG A 73 13.47 0.40 -2.74
N SER A 74 12.31 -0.23 -2.58
CA SER A 74 11.75 -1.14 -3.59
C SER A 74 11.09 -0.44 -4.80
N GLY A 75 11.02 0.89 -4.82
CA GLY A 75 10.38 1.63 -5.92
C GLY A 75 8.87 1.83 -5.78
N LYS A 76 8.33 1.82 -4.55
CA LYS A 76 6.89 2.02 -4.26
C LYS A 76 6.34 3.35 -4.83
N SER A 77 6.94 4.46 -4.45
CA SER A 77 6.55 5.79 -4.94
C SER A 77 6.70 5.91 -6.46
N PHE A 78 7.71 5.25 -7.05
CA PHE A 78 7.87 5.17 -8.50
C PHE A 78 6.72 4.42 -9.16
N LEU A 79 6.34 3.24 -8.64
CA LEU A 79 5.19 2.48 -9.13
C LEU A 79 3.90 3.30 -9.06
N LEU A 80 3.66 3.99 -7.95
CA LEU A 80 2.49 4.86 -7.79
C LEU A 80 2.48 5.99 -8.82
N ASN A 81 3.62 6.62 -9.07
CA ASN A 81 3.73 7.66 -10.10
C ASN A 81 3.45 7.11 -11.50
N GLN A 82 3.88 5.88 -11.82
CA GLN A 82 3.52 5.23 -13.08
C GLN A 82 2.01 4.97 -13.19
N LEU A 83 1.36 4.51 -12.13
CA LEU A 83 -0.10 4.29 -12.10
C LEU A 83 -0.88 5.60 -12.23
N LEU A 84 -0.37 6.68 -11.65
CA LEU A 84 -0.92 8.03 -11.77
C LEU A 84 -0.58 8.71 -13.11
N SER A 85 0.27 8.11 -13.94
CA SER A 85 0.82 8.73 -15.16
C SER A 85 1.52 10.07 -14.88
N LEU A 86 2.17 10.19 -13.72
CA LEU A 86 2.91 11.37 -13.27
C LEU A 86 4.42 11.14 -13.38
N SER A 87 5.15 12.22 -13.69
CA SER A 87 6.60 12.24 -13.64
C SER A 87 7.11 12.36 -12.20
N CYS A 88 8.35 11.92 -11.92
CA CYS A 88 8.90 11.88 -10.56
C CYS A 88 9.08 13.26 -9.91
N ASP A 89 9.11 14.33 -10.71
CA ASP A 89 9.16 15.74 -10.27
C ASP A 89 7.78 16.30 -9.90
N LYS A 90 6.70 15.64 -10.34
CA LYS A 90 5.32 16.07 -10.10
C LYS A 90 4.54 15.15 -9.15
N GLY A 91 4.87 13.87 -9.09
CA GLY A 91 4.18 12.87 -8.28
C GLY A 91 4.70 12.77 -6.85
N PHE A 92 4.53 11.60 -6.23
CA PHE A 92 5.16 11.26 -4.96
C PHE A 92 6.69 11.44 -5.07
N GLY A 93 7.29 12.08 -4.07
CA GLY A 93 8.70 12.42 -4.08
C GLY A 93 9.60 11.18 -4.17
N VAL A 94 10.29 11.00 -5.29
CA VAL A 94 11.26 9.91 -5.48
C VAL A 94 12.67 10.45 -5.23
N GLY A 95 13.32 10.00 -4.16
CA GLY A 95 14.69 10.38 -3.82
C GLY A 95 15.73 9.30 -4.16
N HIS A 96 16.91 9.71 -4.64
CA HIS A 96 18.07 8.83 -4.84
C HIS A 96 19.04 8.78 -3.63
N MET A 97 18.83 9.60 -2.59
CA MET A 97 19.72 9.74 -1.42
C MET A 97 19.28 8.90 -0.21
N ARG A 98 20.15 8.83 0.82
CA ARG A 98 19.96 7.95 1.98
C ARG A 98 18.72 8.25 2.83
N ASP A 99 18.22 9.49 2.83
CA ASP A 99 17.00 9.89 3.52
C ASP A 99 15.75 9.28 2.89
N THR A 100 15.02 8.52 3.69
CA THR A 100 13.65 8.09 3.39
C THR A 100 12.79 9.31 3.10
N LYS A 101 12.35 9.49 1.85
CA LYS A 101 11.49 10.61 1.47
C LYS A 101 10.08 10.47 2.04
N THR A 102 9.57 9.24 2.15
CA THR A 102 8.25 8.93 2.68
C THR A 102 8.37 8.42 4.12
N LYS A 103 7.77 9.16 5.05
CA LYS A 103 7.66 8.81 6.48
C LYS A 103 6.19 8.66 6.86
N GLY A 104 5.76 7.53 7.41
CA GLY A 104 4.35 7.27 7.67
C GLY A 104 3.55 6.81 6.44
N ILE A 105 2.31 7.27 6.28
CA ILE A 105 1.44 6.96 5.12
C ILE A 105 0.92 8.26 4.50
N TRP A 106 1.03 8.35 3.19
CA TRP A 106 0.71 9.54 2.39
C TRP A 106 -0.34 9.22 1.36
N VAL A 107 -1.25 10.16 1.09
CA VAL A 107 -2.26 10.07 0.05
C VAL A 107 -1.99 11.06 -1.06
N TRP A 108 -2.24 10.65 -2.32
CA TRP A 108 -2.28 11.59 -3.42
C TRP A 108 -3.58 12.42 -3.38
N GLY A 109 -3.47 13.74 -3.34
CA GLY A 109 -4.61 14.62 -3.09
C GLY A 109 -5.66 14.67 -4.21
N THR A 110 -5.30 14.24 -5.42
CA THR A 110 -6.20 14.23 -6.58
C THR A 110 -6.61 12.80 -6.92
N PRO A 111 -7.88 12.38 -6.68
CA PRO A 111 -8.31 11.03 -7.00
C PRO A 111 -8.42 10.79 -8.50
N VAL A 112 -8.26 9.53 -8.91
CA VAL A 112 -8.59 9.07 -10.26
C VAL A 112 -10.05 8.61 -10.27
N GLU A 113 -10.88 9.27 -11.06
CA GLU A 113 -12.30 8.93 -11.17
C GLU A 113 -12.49 7.74 -12.12
N MET A 114 -13.23 6.72 -11.67
CA MET A 114 -13.58 5.55 -12.46
C MET A 114 -15.06 5.16 -12.31
N VAL A 115 -15.59 4.37 -13.24
CA VAL A 115 -16.95 3.82 -13.14
C VAL A 115 -16.84 2.31 -12.91
N LEU A 116 -17.31 1.86 -11.76
CA LEU A 116 -17.37 0.44 -11.37
C LEU A 116 -18.84 0.05 -11.21
N ASP A 117 -19.30 -0.93 -12.00
CA ASP A 117 -20.68 -1.43 -11.97
C ASP A 117 -21.75 -0.33 -12.02
N GLY A 118 -21.51 0.70 -12.84
CA GLY A 118 -22.40 1.86 -13.00
C GLY A 118 -22.30 2.92 -11.90
N THR A 119 -21.46 2.72 -10.89
CA THR A 119 -21.19 3.69 -9.81
C THR A 119 -19.90 4.45 -10.09
N LYS A 120 -19.94 5.78 -9.98
CA LYS A 120 -18.72 6.61 -10.05
C LYS A 120 -17.96 6.48 -8.73
N VAL A 121 -16.70 6.04 -8.80
CA VAL A 121 -15.81 5.79 -7.66
C VAL A 121 -14.56 6.64 -7.81
N SER A 122 -14.10 7.23 -6.71
CA SER A 122 -12.85 7.97 -6.64
C SER A 122 -11.75 7.05 -6.12
N VAL A 123 -10.75 6.76 -6.95
CA VAL A 123 -9.58 5.96 -6.57
C VAL A 123 -8.50 6.86 -5.98
N VAL A 124 -8.08 6.57 -4.75
CA VAL A 124 -6.97 7.26 -4.08
C VAL A 124 -5.78 6.32 -3.97
N TYR A 125 -4.57 6.89 -4.07
CA TYR A 125 -3.32 6.14 -3.98
C TYR A 125 -2.60 6.47 -2.70
N LEU A 126 -2.17 5.42 -1.97
CA LEU A 126 -1.49 5.53 -0.69
C LEU A 126 -0.04 5.05 -0.84
N ASP A 127 0.92 5.96 -0.63
CA ASP A 127 2.34 5.64 -0.51
C ASP A 127 2.70 5.42 0.95
N THR A 128 3.44 4.36 1.25
CA THR A 128 3.84 4.03 2.62
C THR A 128 5.33 4.13 2.81
N GLU A 129 5.73 4.40 4.04
CA GLU A 129 7.10 4.18 4.48
C GLU A 129 7.52 2.72 4.21
N GLY A 130 8.79 2.54 3.85
CA GLY A 130 9.34 1.24 3.55
C GLY A 130 9.96 0.57 4.76
N PHE A 131 9.72 -0.74 4.90
CA PHE A 131 10.22 -1.52 6.02
C PHE A 131 11.75 -1.63 6.03
N GLU A 132 12.37 -1.50 7.20
CA GLU A 132 13.82 -1.66 7.38
C GLU A 132 14.19 -3.14 7.47
N SER A 133 14.55 -3.74 6.34
CA SER A 133 14.96 -5.16 6.22
C SER A 133 13.92 -6.16 6.73
N VAL A 134 13.25 -6.80 5.77
CA VAL A 134 12.36 -7.95 5.97
C VAL A 134 12.99 -8.98 6.93
N GLY A 135 12.52 -9.04 8.19
CA GLY A 135 12.97 -10.01 9.19
C GLY A 135 13.46 -9.46 10.53
N LYS A 136 13.49 -8.13 10.73
CA LYS A 136 13.52 -7.55 12.09
C LYS A 136 12.14 -6.99 12.38
N SER A 137 11.45 -7.53 13.39
CA SER A 137 10.15 -7.00 13.81
C SER A 137 10.36 -5.65 14.50
N ASN A 138 10.38 -4.57 13.73
CA ASN A 138 10.21 -3.25 14.30
C ASN A 138 8.70 -3.04 14.45
N VAL A 139 8.22 -2.92 15.68
CA VAL A 139 6.80 -2.67 16.00
C VAL A 139 6.23 -1.50 15.19
N TYR A 140 7.07 -0.55 14.76
CA TYR A 140 6.68 0.53 13.85
C TYR A 140 6.27 0.05 12.44
N ASP A 141 7.06 -0.83 11.82
CA ASP A 141 6.80 -1.35 10.47
C ASP A 141 5.46 -2.12 10.43
N ASP A 142 5.17 -2.83 11.52
CA ASP A 142 3.91 -3.54 11.77
C ASP A 142 2.71 -2.60 11.74
N ARG A 143 2.87 -1.41 12.33
CA ARG A 143 1.81 -0.41 12.38
C ARG A 143 1.55 0.20 11.02
N ILE A 144 2.62 0.50 10.26
CA ILE A 144 2.50 0.94 8.87
C ILE A 144 1.78 -0.11 8.03
N PHE A 145 2.22 -1.36 8.12
CA PHE A 145 1.64 -2.47 7.37
C PHE A 145 0.17 -2.68 7.72
N ALA A 146 -0.16 -2.77 9.01
CA ALA A 146 -1.52 -3.02 9.48
C ALA A 146 -2.47 -1.87 9.10
N LEU A 147 -2.02 -0.63 9.28
CA LEU A 147 -2.82 0.54 8.92
C LEU A 147 -3.02 0.64 7.40
N ALA A 148 -1.96 0.47 6.60
CA ALA A 148 -2.07 0.46 5.14
C ALA A 148 -3.04 -0.62 4.65
N THR A 149 -2.99 -1.80 5.29
CA THR A 149 -3.93 -2.90 5.03
C THR A 149 -5.36 -2.42 5.27
N VAL A 150 -5.70 -1.95 6.47
CA VAL A 150 -7.07 -1.52 6.82
C VAL A 150 -7.58 -0.34 5.98
N LEU A 151 -6.69 0.57 5.58
CA LEU A 151 -7.07 1.74 4.77
C LEU A 151 -7.26 1.42 3.28
N SER A 152 -6.78 0.26 2.80
CA SER A 152 -6.72 -0.07 1.39
C SER A 152 -7.88 -0.95 0.92
N SER A 153 -8.45 -0.66 -0.25
CA SER A 153 -9.30 -1.63 -0.97
C SER A 153 -8.46 -2.66 -1.73
N VAL A 154 -7.29 -2.21 -2.21
CA VAL A 154 -6.28 -3.01 -2.89
C VAL A 154 -4.94 -2.72 -2.24
N LEU A 155 -4.31 -3.75 -1.68
CA LEU A 155 -2.96 -3.67 -1.12
C LEU A 155 -1.98 -4.33 -2.09
N ILE A 156 -1.03 -3.54 -2.59
CA ILE A 156 0.06 -3.99 -3.44
C ILE A 156 1.27 -4.21 -2.56
N TYR A 157 1.73 -5.45 -2.47
CA TYR A 157 3.01 -5.75 -1.85
C TYR A 157 4.11 -5.78 -2.90
N ASN A 158 4.96 -4.76 -2.87
CA ASN A 158 6.15 -4.65 -3.70
C ASN A 158 7.32 -5.42 -3.10
N LEU A 159 7.62 -6.60 -3.66
CA LEU A 159 8.69 -7.48 -3.18
C LEU A 159 10.08 -6.99 -3.63
N PRO A 160 11.12 -7.16 -2.80
CA PRO A 160 12.48 -6.78 -3.17
C PRO A 160 13.05 -7.71 -4.24
N GLU A 161 13.85 -7.18 -5.16
CA GLU A 161 14.53 -7.96 -6.20
C GLU A 161 15.50 -8.98 -5.59
N THR A 162 15.29 -10.26 -5.88
CA THR A 162 16.28 -11.33 -5.68
C THR A 162 17.02 -11.60 -6.99
N GLY A 163 18.10 -10.84 -7.25
CA GLY A 163 19.08 -11.12 -8.31
C GLY A 163 19.33 -9.96 -9.28
N GLN A 164 20.59 -9.79 -9.68
CA GLN A 164 21.02 -8.84 -10.72
C GLN A 164 20.35 -9.19 -12.05
N ASP A 165 19.37 -8.40 -12.49
CA ASP A 165 19.35 -7.73 -13.79
C ASP A 165 18.02 -7.03 -14.05
N ASN A 166 18.13 -5.89 -14.72
CA ASN A 166 17.15 -4.82 -14.81
C ASN A 166 15.87 -5.18 -15.57
N ALA A 167 14.71 -5.10 -14.92
CA ALA A 167 13.44 -4.60 -15.45
C ALA A 167 12.35 -4.72 -14.38
N PHE A 168 11.46 -3.72 -14.29
CA PHE A 168 10.22 -3.81 -13.52
C PHE A 168 9.38 -4.99 -14.07
N GLU A 169 9.15 -6.02 -13.27
CA GLU A 169 8.33 -7.17 -13.64
C GLU A 169 7.02 -7.22 -12.81
N PRO A 170 5.85 -7.06 -13.45
CA PRO A 170 4.55 -7.15 -12.76
C PRO A 170 4.31 -8.47 -12.02
N ALA A 171 4.98 -9.56 -12.43
CA ALA A 171 4.88 -10.87 -11.79
C ALA A 171 5.40 -10.91 -10.34
N LYS A 172 6.18 -9.90 -9.92
CA LYS A 172 6.74 -9.78 -8.57
C LYS A 172 5.89 -8.92 -7.63
N LEU A 173 4.74 -8.43 -8.11
CA LEU A 173 3.75 -7.70 -7.31
C LEU A 173 2.66 -8.67 -6.86
N LEU A 174 2.56 -8.92 -5.55
CA LEU A 174 1.37 -9.60 -5.04
C LEU A 174 0.27 -8.56 -4.80
N TRP A 175 -0.86 -8.77 -5.46
CA TRP A 175 -2.08 -8.01 -5.27
C TRP A 175 -2.93 -8.71 -4.23
N LEU A 176 -3.00 -8.13 -3.04
CA LEU A 176 -3.94 -8.53 -2.01
C LEU A 176 -5.19 -7.68 -2.18
N ILE A 177 -6.20 -8.26 -2.83
CA ILE A 177 -7.53 -7.65 -2.87
C ILE A 177 -8.19 -7.99 -1.53
N GLN A 178 -8.53 -6.99 -0.72
CA GLN A 178 -9.16 -7.18 0.60
C GLN A 178 -10.59 -7.73 0.55
N ARG A 179 -11.04 -8.27 -0.59
CA ARG A 179 -12.41 -8.73 -0.80
C ARG A 179 -12.82 -9.86 0.14
N ASP A 180 -11.88 -10.70 0.58
CA ASP A 180 -12.20 -11.92 1.34
C ASP A 180 -12.12 -11.75 2.86
N PHE A 181 -11.51 -10.67 3.37
CA PHE A 181 -11.30 -10.48 4.81
C PHE A 181 -12.54 -9.98 5.57
N LEU A 182 -13.56 -9.48 4.85
CA LEU A 182 -14.72 -8.81 5.44
C LEU A 182 -16.00 -9.26 4.72
N GLN A 183 -16.50 -10.45 5.07
CA GLN A 183 -17.86 -10.87 4.69
C GLN A 183 -18.97 -10.12 5.45
N GLY A 184 -18.65 -8.97 6.09
CA GLY A 184 -19.60 -8.08 6.75
C GLY A 184 -19.16 -6.62 6.55
N LYS A 185 -20.10 -5.78 6.07
CA LYS A 185 -19.89 -4.44 5.48
C LYS A 185 -18.99 -4.47 4.24
N SER A 186 -19.35 -3.77 3.17
CA SER A 186 -18.49 -3.71 1.98
C SER A 186 -17.17 -3.02 2.33
N VAL A 187 -16.04 -3.49 1.80
CA VAL A 187 -14.71 -2.85 1.99
C VAL A 187 -14.78 -1.36 1.67
N GLN A 188 -15.58 -0.99 0.67
CA GLN A 188 -15.88 0.39 0.31
C GLN A 188 -16.52 1.17 1.46
N GLU A 189 -17.53 0.62 2.14
CA GLU A 189 -18.15 1.25 3.31
C GLU A 189 -17.16 1.40 4.46
N MET A 190 -16.31 0.41 4.71
CA MET A 190 -15.30 0.50 5.76
C MET A 190 -14.22 1.54 5.46
N VAL A 191 -13.74 1.58 4.23
CA VAL A 191 -12.80 2.61 3.75
C VAL A 191 -13.44 4.00 3.82
N ASN A 192 -14.70 4.12 3.42
CA ASN A 192 -15.46 5.37 3.54
C ASN A 192 -15.67 5.79 5.00
N GLU A 193 -16.02 4.86 5.90
CA GLU A 193 -16.16 5.12 7.33
C GLU A 193 -14.81 5.55 7.94
N ALA A 194 -13.73 4.87 7.57
CA ALA A 194 -12.38 5.17 8.05
C ALA A 194 -11.94 6.57 7.64
N PHE A 195 -12.05 6.91 6.36
CA PHE A 195 -11.58 8.20 5.87
C PHE A 195 -12.52 9.38 6.18
N ARG A 196 -13.82 9.13 6.44
CA ARG A 196 -14.77 10.22 6.75
C ARG A 196 -14.88 10.48 8.26
N GLY A 197 -14.65 9.48 9.10
CA GLY A 197 -14.72 9.60 10.56
C GLY A 197 -13.33 9.68 11.21
N ASP A 198 -12.91 10.88 11.64
CA ASP A 198 -11.63 11.08 12.35
C ASP A 198 -11.46 10.07 13.50
N LYS A 199 -12.56 9.82 14.23
CA LYS A 199 -12.60 8.90 15.37
C LYS A 199 -12.20 7.46 15.04
N TYR A 200 -12.44 6.98 13.81
CA TYR A 200 -12.16 5.59 13.46
C TYR A 200 -10.66 5.35 13.22
N ILE A 201 -10.01 6.24 12.46
CA ILE A 201 -8.57 6.18 12.28
C ILE A 201 -7.85 6.44 13.61
N ASP A 202 -8.34 7.38 14.43
CA ASP A 202 -7.82 7.61 15.78
C ASP A 202 -7.91 6.35 16.66
N GLN A 203 -9.03 5.63 16.63
CA GLN A 203 -9.21 4.38 17.38
C GLN A 203 -8.26 3.27 16.91
N ILE A 204 -8.09 3.10 15.60
CA ILE A 204 -7.14 2.13 15.04
C ILE A 204 -5.73 2.50 15.45
N LEU A 205 -5.35 3.78 15.32
CA LEU A 205 -4.03 4.28 15.71
C LEU A 205 -3.78 4.08 17.21
N GLU A 206 -4.78 4.31 18.05
CA GLU A 206 -4.68 4.08 19.49
C GLU A 206 -4.45 2.58 19.79
N ALA A 207 -5.21 1.69 19.16
CA ALA A 207 -5.03 0.23 19.30
C ALA A 207 -3.65 -0.22 18.79
N LEU A 208 -3.21 0.28 17.63
CA LEU A 208 -1.88 0.03 17.05
C LEU A 208 -0.77 0.48 17.98
N ASN A 209 -0.88 1.70 18.52
CA ASN A 209 0.12 2.27 19.42
C ASN A 209 0.18 1.57 20.79
N LYS A 210 -0.93 0.97 21.24
CA LYS A 210 -0.99 0.10 22.44
C LYS A 210 -0.46 -1.31 22.18
N GLY A 211 -0.24 -1.70 20.92
CA GLY A 211 0.20 -3.04 20.55
C GLY A 211 -0.92 -4.09 20.58
N GLU A 212 -2.18 -3.67 20.47
CA GLU A 212 -3.36 -4.55 20.50
C GLU A 212 -3.60 -5.27 19.15
N ILE A 213 -2.84 -4.94 18.11
CA ILE A 213 -2.97 -5.50 16.75
C ILE A 213 -1.73 -6.36 16.43
N PRO A 214 -1.89 -7.48 15.68
CA PRO A 214 -0.81 -8.40 15.34
C PRO A 214 0.40 -7.72 14.70
N SER A 215 1.59 -8.20 15.10
CA SER A 215 2.89 -7.77 14.56
C SER A 215 3.06 -8.12 13.07
N THR A 216 4.05 -7.56 12.36
CA THR A 216 4.43 -8.00 11.00
C THR A 216 4.74 -9.47 11.02
N GLY A 217 5.35 -10.01 12.08
CA GLY A 217 5.55 -11.45 12.23
C GLY A 217 4.24 -12.23 12.16
N SER A 218 3.22 -11.79 12.90
CA SER A 218 1.89 -12.41 12.90
C SER A 218 1.12 -12.19 11.59
N LEU A 219 1.26 -11.03 10.94
CA LEU A 219 0.61 -10.75 9.66
C LEU A 219 1.28 -11.51 8.52
N VAL A 220 2.62 -11.52 8.45
CA VAL A 220 3.40 -12.37 7.54
C VAL A 220 3.05 -13.84 7.73
N GLU A 221 2.90 -14.31 8.98
CA GLU A 221 2.40 -15.66 9.26
C GLU A 221 0.98 -15.89 8.74
N ILE A 222 0.07 -14.93 8.89
CA ILE A 222 -1.28 -15.01 8.32
C ILE A 222 -1.23 -15.09 6.79
N PHE A 223 -0.43 -14.25 6.12
CA PHE A 223 -0.31 -14.32 4.65
C PHE A 223 0.37 -15.61 4.20
N ASN A 224 1.42 -16.04 4.88
CA ASN A 224 2.07 -17.32 4.62
C ASN A 224 1.10 -18.49 4.85
N LYS A 225 0.17 -18.38 5.80
CA LYS A 225 -0.89 -19.37 6.00
C LYS A 225 -1.82 -19.45 4.80
N VAL A 226 -2.24 -18.32 4.22
CA VAL A 226 -3.09 -18.31 3.00
C VAL A 226 -2.35 -18.95 1.82
N ILE A 227 -1.06 -18.64 1.64
CA ILE A 227 -0.24 -19.26 0.59
C ILE A 227 -0.11 -20.76 0.84
N LEU A 228 0.14 -21.16 2.08
CA LEU A 228 0.23 -22.57 2.49
C LEU A 228 -1.08 -23.33 2.22
N GLU A 229 -2.23 -22.76 2.53
CA GLU A 229 -3.55 -23.34 2.22
C GLU A 229 -3.76 -23.52 0.71
N ARG A 230 -3.34 -22.53 -0.10
CA ARG A 230 -3.39 -22.64 -1.56
C ARG A 230 -2.46 -23.72 -2.09
N CYS A 231 -1.24 -23.80 -1.56
CA CYS A 231 -0.25 -24.84 -1.85
C CYS A 231 -0.81 -26.24 -1.55
N LEU A 232 -1.40 -26.42 -0.37
CA LEU A 232 -2.04 -27.68 0.02
C LEU A 232 -3.24 -28.04 -0.86
N LYS A 233 -4.02 -27.05 -1.28
CA LYS A 233 -5.12 -27.28 -2.22
C LYS A 233 -4.62 -27.84 -3.55
N VAL A 234 -3.57 -27.23 -4.14
CA VAL A 234 -2.95 -27.71 -5.38
C VAL A 234 -2.39 -29.13 -5.20
N TYR A 235 -1.69 -29.38 -4.09
CA TYR A 235 -1.19 -30.72 -3.75
C TYR A 235 -2.33 -31.75 -3.69
N ASN A 236 -3.40 -31.44 -2.94
CA ASN A 236 -4.53 -32.33 -2.74
C ASN A 236 -5.33 -32.58 -4.01
N GLU A 237 -5.49 -31.58 -4.88
CA GLU A 237 -6.12 -31.76 -6.19
C GLU A 237 -5.29 -32.70 -7.08
N ARG A 238 -3.96 -32.55 -7.07
CA ARG A 238 -3.06 -33.41 -7.85
C ARG A 238 -3.04 -34.84 -7.31
N MET A 239 -2.96 -35.03 -6.00
CA MET A 239 -3.03 -36.36 -5.37
C MET A 239 -4.41 -37.00 -5.52
N GLY A 240 -5.49 -36.22 -5.42
CA GLY A 240 -6.87 -36.68 -5.59
C GLY A 240 -7.25 -37.03 -7.02
N SER A 241 -6.49 -36.54 -8.02
CA SER A 241 -6.67 -36.93 -9.43
C SER A 241 -6.28 -38.39 -9.72
N LEU A 242 -5.58 -39.04 -8.79
CA LEU A 242 -5.20 -40.45 -8.92
C LEU A 242 -6.41 -41.36 -8.69
N GLY A 243 -6.85 -42.03 -9.75
CA GLY A 243 -7.86 -43.08 -9.66
C GLY A 243 -7.29 -44.29 -8.90
N LEU A 244 -7.75 -44.51 -7.67
CA LEU A 244 -7.37 -45.68 -6.86
C LEU A 244 -8.01 -46.97 -7.41
N PRO A 245 -7.33 -48.14 -7.33
CA PRO A 245 -5.99 -48.35 -6.76
C PRO A 245 -4.85 -48.03 -7.74
N VAL A 246 -3.71 -47.58 -7.20
CA VAL A 246 -2.50 -47.19 -7.97
C VAL A 246 -1.28 -47.95 -7.44
N PRO A 247 -0.34 -48.37 -8.30
CA PRO A 247 0.95 -48.92 -7.87
C PRO A 247 1.75 -47.94 -7.00
N GLU A 248 2.43 -48.45 -5.98
CA GLU A 248 3.20 -47.66 -5.00
C GLU A 248 4.28 -46.79 -5.66
N ASN A 249 4.99 -47.31 -6.66
CA ASN A 249 6.00 -46.56 -7.41
C ASN A 249 5.42 -45.35 -8.15
N LYS A 250 4.20 -45.49 -8.69
CA LYS A 250 3.49 -44.42 -9.38
C LYS A 250 2.93 -43.40 -8.38
N LEU A 251 2.46 -43.87 -7.22
CA LEU A 251 2.03 -43.00 -6.14
C LEU A 251 3.20 -42.15 -5.60
N GLN A 252 4.36 -42.77 -5.38
CA GLN A 252 5.57 -42.09 -4.92
C GLN A 252 6.07 -41.04 -5.93
N LEU A 253 6.10 -41.39 -7.22
CA LEU A 253 6.50 -40.47 -8.28
C LEU A 253 5.61 -39.21 -8.29
N VAL A 254 4.29 -39.39 -8.22
CA VAL A 254 3.34 -38.27 -8.24
C VAL A 254 3.42 -37.44 -6.96
N HIS A 255 3.66 -38.07 -5.81
CA HIS A 255 3.92 -37.37 -4.55
C HIS A 255 5.15 -36.46 -4.65
N ASP A 256 6.28 -36.99 -5.12
CA ASP A 256 7.54 -36.26 -5.22
C ASP A 256 7.44 -35.09 -6.21
N GLU A 257 6.81 -35.32 -7.37
CA GLU A 257 6.55 -34.26 -8.36
C GLU A 257 5.65 -33.15 -7.81
N SER A 258 4.57 -33.53 -7.13
CA SER A 258 3.62 -32.57 -6.54
C SER A 258 4.29 -31.75 -5.44
N LYS A 259 5.16 -32.38 -4.63
CA LYS A 259 5.93 -31.71 -3.59
C LYS A 259 6.90 -30.67 -4.17
N ILE A 260 7.61 -31.01 -5.26
CA ILE A 260 8.52 -30.08 -5.94
C ILE A 260 7.76 -28.87 -6.49
N GLU A 261 6.64 -29.11 -7.16
CA GLU A 261 5.79 -28.05 -7.73
C GLU A 261 5.29 -27.09 -6.63
N VAL A 262 4.73 -27.64 -5.57
CA VAL A 262 4.13 -26.85 -4.50
C VAL A 262 5.19 -26.10 -3.69
N ARG A 263 6.39 -26.69 -3.53
CA ARG A 263 7.53 -26.00 -2.92
C ARG A 263 8.00 -24.82 -3.76
N LYS A 264 8.11 -25.01 -5.07
CA LYS A 264 8.44 -23.92 -6.00
C LYS A 264 7.38 -22.80 -5.95
N LEU A 265 6.11 -23.16 -5.94
CA LEU A 265 5.00 -22.21 -5.85
C LEU A 265 5.00 -21.43 -4.53
N PHE A 266 5.35 -22.09 -3.42
CA PHE A 266 5.53 -21.45 -2.11
C PHE A 266 6.75 -20.51 -2.13
N ASP A 267 7.89 -20.98 -2.62
CA ASP A 267 9.14 -20.20 -2.69
C ASP A 267 8.96 -18.91 -3.52
N GLU A 268 8.12 -18.94 -4.56
CA GLU A 268 7.78 -17.78 -5.39
C GLU A 268 6.85 -16.77 -4.70
N GLN A 269 6.02 -17.20 -3.74
CA GLN A 269 4.93 -16.37 -3.19
C GLN A 269 5.10 -16.00 -1.72
N HIS A 270 5.93 -16.72 -0.96
CA HIS A 270 6.04 -16.56 0.48
C HIS A 270 6.61 -15.21 0.92
N PHE A 271 6.26 -14.83 2.15
CA PHE A 271 6.64 -13.59 2.77
C PHE A 271 7.64 -13.81 3.91
N GLY A 272 8.62 -12.91 4.03
CA GLY A 272 9.51 -12.83 5.18
C GLY A 272 10.52 -13.97 5.32
N ARG A 273 11.81 -13.78 5.00
CA ARG A 273 12.84 -14.86 4.99
C ARG A 273 12.92 -15.70 6.26
N HIS A 274 12.70 -15.12 7.44
CA HIS A 274 12.75 -15.86 8.72
C HIS A 274 11.44 -16.61 9.04
N HIS A 275 10.27 -16.04 8.73
CA HIS A 275 8.97 -16.70 8.89
C HIS A 275 8.67 -17.70 7.76
N ALA A 276 9.33 -17.53 6.61
CA ALA A 276 9.36 -18.47 5.49
C ALA A 276 9.82 -19.85 5.95
N ALA A 277 10.94 -19.91 6.68
CA ALA A 277 11.52 -21.18 7.12
C ALA A 277 10.54 -21.98 8.00
N GLN A 278 9.86 -21.32 8.93
CA GLN A 278 8.83 -21.95 9.76
C GLN A 278 7.60 -22.38 8.95
N SER A 279 7.19 -21.56 7.97
CA SER A 279 6.05 -21.86 7.11
C SER A 279 6.35 -23.01 6.13
N ILE A 280 7.60 -23.12 5.66
CA ILE A 280 8.10 -24.23 4.83
C ILE A 280 8.09 -25.53 5.64
N LEU A 281 8.60 -25.51 6.89
CA LEU A 281 8.55 -26.66 7.77
C LEU A 281 7.10 -27.14 7.98
N LYS A 282 6.19 -26.18 8.21
CA LYS A 282 4.76 -26.49 8.36
C LYS A 282 4.13 -27.07 7.09
N LEU A 283 4.52 -26.58 5.91
CA LEU A 283 4.10 -27.13 4.63
C LEU A 283 4.60 -28.57 4.44
N GLU A 284 5.86 -28.84 4.78
CA GLU A 284 6.44 -30.18 4.71
C GLU A 284 5.75 -31.15 5.69
N GLU A 285 5.42 -30.71 6.90
CA GLU A 285 4.66 -31.50 7.88
C GLU A 285 3.25 -31.83 7.39
N GLU A 286 2.52 -30.86 6.83
CA GLU A 286 1.16 -31.08 6.34
C GLU A 286 1.11 -31.95 5.09
N ILE A 287 2.13 -31.91 4.22
CA ILE A 287 2.25 -32.81 3.06
C ILE A 287 2.56 -34.26 3.49
N GLN A 288 3.18 -34.45 4.65
CA GLN A 288 3.51 -35.77 5.19
C GLN A 288 2.36 -36.43 5.97
N LYS A 289 1.33 -35.68 6.35
CA LYS A 289 0.11 -36.21 7.00
C LYS A 289 -0.81 -36.92 6.00
#